data_AF-A0A1H2QIW7-F1
#
_entry.id   AF-A0A1H2QIW7-F1
#
_cell.length_a   1.000
_cell.length_b   1.000
_cell.length_c   1.000
_cell.angle_alpha   90.00
_cell.angle_beta   90.00
_cell.angle_gamma   90.00
#
_symmetry.space_group_name_H-M   'P 1'
#
loop_
_entity.id
_entity.type
_entity.pdbx_description
1 polymer ?
#
loop_
_entity_poly.entity_id
_entity_poly.type
_entity_poly.pdbx_seq_one_letter_code
_entity_poly.pdbx_strand_id
1 'polypeptide(L)'
;MYESKQMIIMRRDLKMRKGKIAAQASHASVEAVLMALKKENRFNQLVNDDDYMTIESEDMTPLTQWFKKGVAKVCVYVDSEEELLALHHKAKELGFISSLIQDAGYTEFHGEPTYTCMALEPLYIEDANKITGDLPLY
;
A
#
# COMPACT_ATOMS: atom_id res chain seq x y z
N MET A 1 -10.83 11.79 13.51
CA MET A 1 -11.13 10.81 12.44
C MET A 1 -9.95 10.85 11.49
N TYR A 2 -9.44 9.72 11.00
CA TYR A 2 -8.34 9.72 10.03
C TYR A 2 -8.85 10.31 8.71
N GLU A 3 -8.13 11.23 8.08
CA GLU A 3 -8.50 11.82 6.78
C GLU A 3 -7.84 11.05 5.62
N SER A 4 -6.68 10.45 5.88
CA SER A 4 -5.89 9.66 4.93
C SER A 4 -5.50 8.29 5.49
N LYS A 5 -5.43 7.26 4.64
CA LYS A 5 -5.01 5.89 4.98
C LYS A 5 -4.24 5.24 3.83
N GLN A 6 -3.42 4.25 4.15
CA GLN A 6 -2.83 3.36 3.16
C GLN A 6 -3.62 2.04 3.10
N MET A 7 -3.98 1.60 1.91
CA MET A 7 -4.65 0.31 1.70
C MET A 7 -3.63 -0.72 1.21
N ILE A 8 -3.68 -1.91 1.79
CA ILE A 8 -2.89 -3.07 1.37
C ILE A 8 -3.88 -4.18 0.99
N ILE A 9 -3.80 -4.66 -0.24
CA ILE A 9 -4.71 -5.66 -0.80
C ILE A 9 -3.93 -6.97 -0.94
N MET A 10 -4.37 -7.99 -0.22
CA MET A 10 -3.69 -9.30 -0.14
C MET A 10 -4.45 -10.36 -0.95
N ARG A 11 -3.72 -11.26 -1.64
CA ARG A 11 -4.28 -12.48 -2.22
C ARG A 11 -4.49 -13.53 -1.13
N ARG A 12 -5.75 -13.75 -0.72
CA ARG A 12 -6.07 -14.73 0.33
C ARG A 12 -6.01 -16.16 -0.17
N ASP A 13 -6.39 -16.40 -1.42
CA ASP A 13 -6.41 -17.70 -2.07
C ASP A 13 -5.04 -18.40 -2.13
N LEU A 14 -3.95 -17.63 -2.09
CA LEU A 14 -2.58 -18.17 -1.99
C LEU A 14 -2.28 -18.86 -0.65
N LYS A 15 -3.13 -18.68 0.38
CA LYS A 15 -2.98 -19.30 1.72
C LYS A 15 -1.58 -19.15 2.31
N MET A 16 -0.95 -18.00 2.06
CA MET A 16 0.40 -17.68 2.55
C MET A 16 0.49 -17.83 4.07
N ARG A 17 1.64 -18.27 4.57
CA ARG A 17 1.89 -18.28 6.02
C ARG A 17 2.00 -16.86 6.57
N LYS A 18 1.68 -16.67 7.85
CA LYS A 18 1.68 -15.35 8.53
C LYS A 18 2.95 -14.53 8.31
N GLY A 19 4.12 -15.17 8.38
CA GLY A 19 5.40 -14.49 8.14
C GLY A 19 5.56 -13.98 6.71
N LYS A 20 5.07 -14.74 5.72
CA LYS A 20 5.11 -14.33 4.31
C LYS A 20 4.17 -13.17 4.07
N ILE A 21 2.94 -13.24 4.57
CA ILE A 21 1.95 -12.15 4.50
C ILE A 21 2.57 -10.84 5.01
N ALA A 22 3.18 -10.87 6.19
CA ALA A 22 3.81 -9.70 6.78
C ALA A 22 4.95 -9.13 5.92
N ALA A 23 5.79 -10.00 5.35
CA ALA A 23 6.87 -9.58 4.45
C ALA A 23 6.33 -8.94 3.16
N GLN A 24 5.35 -9.56 2.51
CA GLN A 24 4.76 -9.05 1.27
C GLN A 24 4.06 -7.71 1.49
N ALA A 25 3.26 -7.59 2.56
CA ALA A 25 2.61 -6.32 2.93
C ALA A 25 3.64 -5.21 3.21
N SER A 26 4.77 -5.55 3.85
CA SER A 26 5.85 -4.60 4.12
C SER A 26 6.53 -4.14 2.84
N HIS A 27 6.84 -5.05 1.91
CA HIS A 27 7.41 -4.70 0.61
C HIS A 27 6.48 -3.74 -0.16
N ALA A 28 5.20 -4.06 -0.22
CA ALA A 28 4.20 -3.23 -0.90
C ALA A 28 4.12 -1.83 -0.28
N SER A 29 4.00 -1.77 1.06
CA SER A 29 3.85 -0.52 1.81
C SER A 29 5.05 0.40 1.65
N VAL A 30 6.26 -0.12 1.82
CA VAL A 30 7.51 0.66 1.73
C VAL A 30 7.66 1.23 0.32
N GLU A 31 7.52 0.39 -0.70
CA GLU A 31 7.67 0.82 -2.10
C GLU A 31 6.64 1.89 -2.47
N ALA A 32 5.37 1.71 -2.09
CA ALA A 32 4.32 2.69 -2.37
C ALA A 32 4.60 4.05 -1.71
N VAL A 33 5.11 4.06 -0.47
CA VAL A 33 5.47 5.31 0.24
C VAL A 33 6.69 5.97 -0.37
N LEU A 34 7.73 5.21 -0.74
CA LEU A 34 8.92 5.76 -1.41
C LEU A 34 8.57 6.37 -2.78
N MET A 35 7.71 5.71 -3.54
CA MET A 35 7.20 6.26 -4.81
C MET A 35 6.38 7.54 -4.56
N ALA A 36 5.55 7.59 -3.51
CA ALA A 36 4.75 8.77 -3.18
C ALA A 36 5.63 9.96 -2.76
N LEU A 37 6.64 9.72 -1.91
CA LEU A 37 7.64 10.72 -1.54
C LEU A 37 8.38 11.28 -2.76
N LYS A 38 8.70 10.41 -3.72
CA LYS A 38 9.30 10.82 -5.00
C LYS A 38 8.34 11.66 -5.84
N LYS A 39 7.10 11.20 -6.01
CA LYS A 39 6.04 11.86 -6.79
C LYS A 39 5.73 13.25 -6.26
N GLU A 40 5.70 13.42 -4.94
CA GLU A 40 5.47 14.72 -4.29
C GLU A 40 6.76 15.56 -4.10
N ASN A 41 7.94 15.07 -4.49
CA ASN A 41 9.25 15.72 -4.29
C ASN A 41 9.57 16.04 -2.81
N ARG A 42 9.22 15.14 -1.88
CA ARG A 42 9.28 15.40 -0.43
C ARG A 42 10.44 14.72 0.32
N PHE A 43 11.38 14.06 -0.35
CA PHE A 43 12.51 13.41 0.32
C PHE A 43 13.31 14.35 1.25
N ASN A 44 13.49 15.61 0.84
CA ASN A 44 14.23 16.61 1.62
C ASN A 44 13.43 17.20 2.80
N GLN A 45 12.15 16.83 2.95
CA GLN A 45 11.27 17.29 4.02
C GLN A 45 11.06 16.22 5.10
N LEU A 46 11.72 15.06 4.95
CA LEU A 46 11.70 14.01 5.95
C LEU A 46 12.51 14.43 7.17
N VAL A 47 11.87 14.42 8.33
CA VAL A 47 12.47 14.79 9.61
C VAL A 47 12.15 13.72 10.66
N ASN A 48 12.96 13.65 11.71
CA ASN A 48 12.66 12.87 12.90
C ASN A 48 11.83 13.73 13.87
N ASP A 49 10.71 13.18 14.33
CA ASP A 49 9.88 13.71 15.42
C ASP A 49 9.89 12.67 16.55
N ASP A 50 10.69 12.93 17.57
CA ASP A 50 11.07 11.99 18.63
C ASP A 50 11.55 10.62 18.09
N ASP A 51 10.68 9.60 18.16
CA ASP A 51 10.96 8.21 17.78
C ASP A 51 10.47 7.83 16.37
N TYR A 52 9.86 8.77 15.62
CA TYR A 52 9.20 8.49 14.34
C TYR A 52 9.67 9.43 13.22
N MET A 53 9.67 8.91 11.99
CA MET A 53 9.84 9.72 10.80
C MET A 53 8.52 10.45 10.48
N THR A 54 8.60 11.73 10.16
CA THR A 54 7.47 12.53 9.67
C THR A 54 7.90 13.42 8.51
N ILE A 55 6.94 14.17 7.94
CA ILE A 55 7.20 15.19 6.91
C ILE A 55 6.94 16.57 7.52
N GLU A 56 7.98 17.40 7.53
CA GLU A 56 7.86 18.82 7.87
C GLU A 56 7.28 19.58 6.67
N SER A 57 5.96 19.81 6.69
CA SER A 57 5.28 20.58 5.66
C SER A 57 4.00 21.23 6.19
N GLU A 58 3.70 22.42 5.70
CA GLU A 58 2.39 23.09 5.88
C GLU A 58 1.34 22.60 4.86
N ASP A 59 1.79 21.99 3.76
CA ASP A 59 0.90 21.41 2.75
C ASP A 59 0.15 20.22 3.33
N MET A 60 -1.14 20.15 3.02
CA MET A 60 -2.02 19.06 3.44
C MET A 60 -2.32 18.17 2.23
N THR A 61 -1.46 17.18 2.02
CA THR A 61 -1.62 16.08 1.06
C THR A 61 -2.00 14.79 1.80
N PRO A 62 -2.54 13.76 1.13
CA PRO A 62 -2.76 12.47 1.75
C PRO A 62 -1.49 11.90 2.41
N LEU A 63 -0.32 12.05 1.78
CA LEU A 63 0.95 11.55 2.29
C LEU A 63 1.39 12.28 3.57
N THR A 64 1.36 13.60 3.58
CA THR A 64 1.75 14.42 4.74
C THR A 64 0.80 14.23 5.92
N GLN A 65 -0.51 14.15 5.67
CA GLN A 65 -1.48 13.81 6.70
C GLN A 65 -1.26 12.40 7.25
N TRP A 66 -0.96 11.43 6.38
CA TRP A 66 -0.73 10.05 6.79
C TRP A 66 0.46 9.92 7.74
N PHE A 67 1.57 10.60 7.46
CA PHE A 67 2.71 10.68 8.39
C PHE A 67 2.32 11.32 9.72
N LYS A 68 1.64 12.48 9.70
CA LYS A 68 1.21 13.20 10.92
C LYS A 68 0.14 12.47 11.74
N LYS A 69 -0.56 11.50 11.16
CA LYS A 69 -1.69 10.78 11.79
C LYS A 69 -1.38 9.31 12.05
N GLY A 70 -0.12 8.97 12.29
CA GLY A 70 0.28 7.64 12.77
C GLY A 70 0.29 6.55 11.70
N VAL A 71 0.49 6.93 10.43
CA VAL A 71 0.81 6.03 9.32
C VAL A 71 -0.13 4.84 9.15
N ALA A 72 -1.44 5.09 9.30
CA ALA A 72 -2.50 4.08 9.34
C ALA A 72 -2.55 3.21 8.08
N LYS A 73 -2.55 1.88 8.26
CA LYS A 73 -2.63 0.89 7.19
C LYS A 73 -3.85 0.00 7.41
N VAL A 74 -4.57 -0.30 6.34
CA VAL A 74 -5.72 -1.22 6.38
C VAL A 74 -5.47 -2.34 5.38
N CYS A 75 -5.46 -3.57 5.89
CA CYS A 75 -5.32 -4.78 5.08
C CYS A 75 -6.71 -5.31 4.69
N VAL A 76 -6.94 -5.43 3.39
CA VAL A 76 -8.12 -6.04 2.78
C VAL A 76 -7.68 -7.16 1.86
N TYR A 77 -8.61 -7.93 1.30
CA TYR A 77 -8.26 -9.04 0.43
C TYR A 77 -9.12 -9.21 -0.80
N VAL A 78 -8.54 -9.95 -1.74
CA VAL A 78 -9.15 -10.54 -2.93
C VAL A 78 -8.83 -12.04 -2.96
N ASP A 79 -9.58 -12.80 -3.75
CA ASP A 79 -9.46 -14.27 -3.83
C ASP A 79 -8.91 -14.74 -5.19
N SER A 80 -8.40 -13.83 -6.03
CA SER A 80 -7.80 -14.19 -7.32
C SER A 80 -6.76 -13.17 -7.81
N GLU A 81 -5.88 -13.62 -8.70
CA GLU A 81 -4.89 -12.76 -9.36
C GLU A 81 -5.54 -11.69 -10.19
N GLU A 82 -6.58 -12.08 -10.91
CA GLU A 82 -7.32 -11.22 -11.82
C GLU A 82 -7.95 -10.04 -11.07
N GLU A 83 -8.55 -10.28 -9.91
CA GLU A 83 -9.06 -9.20 -9.05
C GLU A 83 -7.95 -8.27 -8.55
N LEU A 84 -6.79 -8.82 -8.15
CA LEU A 84 -5.65 -8.01 -7.70
C LEU A 84 -5.15 -7.10 -8.84
N LEU A 85 -4.98 -7.66 -10.04
CA LEU A 85 -4.52 -6.93 -11.22
C LEU A 85 -5.55 -5.89 -11.67
N ALA A 86 -6.85 -6.22 -11.64
CA ALA A 86 -7.92 -5.27 -11.96
C ALA A 86 -7.89 -4.04 -11.02
N LEU A 87 -7.67 -4.25 -9.72
CA LEU A 87 -7.52 -3.15 -8.76
C LEU A 87 -6.24 -2.33 -9.01
N HIS A 88 -5.13 -2.99 -9.36
CA HIS A 88 -3.88 -2.32 -9.74
C HIS A 88 -4.08 -1.41 -10.96
N HIS A 89 -4.73 -1.91 -12.01
CA HIS A 89 -5.05 -1.13 -13.21
C HIS A 89 -5.96 0.04 -12.90
N LYS A 90 -7.05 -0.19 -12.15
CA LYS A 90 -7.99 0.85 -11.72
C LYS A 90 -7.29 1.97 -10.94
N ALA A 91 -6.39 1.63 -10.03
CA ALA A 91 -5.63 2.62 -9.27
C ALA A 91 -4.77 3.52 -10.19
N LYS A 92 -4.09 2.91 -11.17
CA LYS A 92 -3.24 3.64 -12.12
C LYS A 92 -4.06 4.52 -13.06
N GLU A 93 -5.22 4.06 -13.52
CA GLU A 93 -6.15 4.86 -14.34
C GLU A 93 -6.64 6.12 -13.60
N LEU A 94 -6.84 6.01 -12.29
CA LEU A 94 -7.19 7.15 -11.43
C LEU A 94 -5.98 8.05 -11.08
N GLY A 95 -4.78 7.74 -11.58
CA GLY A 95 -3.57 8.52 -11.33
C GLY A 95 -2.88 8.24 -10.00
N PHE A 96 -3.27 7.17 -9.31
CA PHE A 96 -2.69 6.78 -8.04
C PHE A 96 -1.53 5.80 -8.22
N ILE A 97 -0.57 5.90 -7.31
CA ILE A 97 0.49 4.89 -7.18
C ILE A 97 -0.12 3.61 -6.63
N SER A 98 0.22 2.51 -7.28
CA SER A 98 -0.03 1.16 -6.80
C SER A 98 1.26 0.35 -6.92
N SER A 99 1.82 -0.05 -5.78
CA SER A 99 2.95 -0.96 -5.71
C SER A 99 2.45 -2.40 -5.74
N LEU A 100 2.64 -3.09 -6.86
CA LEU A 100 2.28 -4.49 -7.06
C LEU A 100 3.49 -5.38 -6.79
N ILE A 101 3.33 -6.34 -5.88
CA ILE A 101 4.43 -7.21 -5.45
C ILE A 101 4.32 -8.58 -6.12
N GLN A 102 5.42 -8.96 -6.77
CA GLN A 102 5.63 -10.30 -7.30
C GLN A 102 6.68 -11.01 -6.45
N ASP A 103 6.30 -12.14 -5.87
CA ASP A 103 7.27 -13.02 -5.24
C ASP A 103 7.96 -13.86 -6.30
N ALA A 104 9.29 -13.96 -6.26
CA ALA A 104 10.05 -14.74 -7.22
C ALA A 104 9.83 -16.27 -7.09
N GLY A 105 9.09 -16.73 -6.08
CA GLY A 105 8.63 -18.11 -5.97
C GLY A 105 9.64 -19.10 -5.38
N TYR A 106 10.88 -18.67 -5.12
CA TYR A 106 11.95 -19.52 -4.58
C TYR A 106 11.69 -20.12 -3.18
N THR A 107 10.68 -19.63 -2.46
CA THR A 107 10.40 -20.06 -1.08
C THR A 107 9.04 -20.72 -0.88
N GLU A 108 7.98 -20.25 -1.56
CA GLU A 108 6.60 -20.70 -1.29
C GLU A 108 5.77 -21.02 -2.54
N PHE A 109 6.25 -20.66 -3.74
CA PHE A 109 5.50 -20.85 -4.99
C PHE A 109 6.24 -21.75 -5.98
N HIS A 110 7.08 -22.65 -5.48
CA HIS A 110 7.75 -23.69 -6.29
C HIS A 110 8.55 -23.18 -7.50
N GLY A 111 9.09 -21.95 -7.41
CA GLY A 111 9.83 -21.31 -8.50
C GLY A 111 8.98 -20.52 -9.49
N GLU A 112 7.66 -20.45 -9.29
CA GLU A 112 6.74 -19.69 -10.14
C GLU A 112 6.62 -18.24 -9.63
N PRO A 113 6.96 -17.23 -10.46
CA PRO A 113 6.71 -15.83 -10.13
C PRO A 113 5.22 -15.57 -9.89
N THR A 114 4.86 -15.12 -8.70
CA THR A 114 3.45 -15.04 -8.27
C THR A 114 3.13 -13.66 -7.72
N TYR A 115 2.07 -13.02 -8.20
CA TYR A 115 1.60 -11.76 -7.63
C TYR A 115 0.87 -12.00 -6.31
N THR A 116 1.41 -11.45 -5.22
CA THR A 116 0.98 -11.78 -3.86
C THR A 116 0.07 -10.72 -3.26
N CYS A 117 0.39 -9.45 -3.47
CA CYS A 117 -0.34 -8.32 -2.90
C CYS A 117 -0.01 -7.02 -3.63
N MET A 118 -0.74 -5.97 -3.28
CA MET A 118 -0.39 -4.60 -3.65
C MET A 118 -0.65 -3.63 -2.50
N ALA A 119 -0.02 -2.46 -2.56
CA ALA A 119 -0.34 -1.33 -1.71
C ALA A 119 -0.59 -0.08 -2.56
N LEU A 120 -1.56 0.72 -2.16
CA LEU A 120 -1.74 2.06 -2.69
C LEU A 120 -0.76 3.03 -2.00
N GLU A 121 -0.45 4.16 -2.63
CA GLU A 121 0.04 5.32 -1.86
C GLU A 121 -0.98 5.70 -0.77
N PRO A 122 -0.59 6.46 0.26
CA PRO A 122 -1.58 7.05 1.15
C PRO A 122 -2.60 7.88 0.35
N LEU A 123 -3.89 7.63 0.59
CA LEU A 123 -4.98 8.32 -0.10
C LEU A 123 -5.96 8.89 0.91
N TYR A 124 -6.70 9.92 0.50
CA TYR A 124 -7.91 10.32 1.22
C TYR A 124 -8.89 9.14 1.26
N ILE A 125 -9.71 9.07 2.32
CA ILE A 125 -10.66 7.98 2.50
C ILE A 125 -11.57 7.80 1.29
N GLU A 126 -12.08 8.88 0.72
CA GLU A 126 -12.97 8.85 -0.43
C GLU A 126 -12.32 8.22 -1.66
N ASP A 127 -11.05 8.57 -1.93
CA ASP A 127 -10.29 8.01 -3.05
C ASP A 127 -9.91 6.54 -2.82
N ALA A 128 -9.50 6.19 -1.60
CA ALA A 128 -9.24 4.81 -1.23
C ALA A 128 -10.50 3.93 -1.41
N ASN A 129 -11.67 4.45 -1.03
CA ASN A 129 -12.94 3.73 -1.12
C ASN A 129 -13.39 3.52 -2.58
N LYS A 130 -13.05 4.40 -3.53
CA LYS A 130 -13.30 4.16 -4.97
C LYS A 130 -12.65 2.86 -5.47
N ILE A 131 -11.57 2.40 -4.82
CA ILE A 131 -10.82 1.21 -5.23
C ILE A 131 -11.15 0.03 -4.32
N THR A 132 -11.20 0.25 -3.01
CA THR A 132 -11.20 -0.84 -2.00
C THR A 132 -12.41 -0.83 -1.07
N GLY A 133 -13.40 0.05 -1.29
CA GLY A 133 -14.51 0.28 -0.37
C GLY A 133 -15.38 -0.94 -0.07
N ASP A 134 -15.51 -1.84 -1.04
CA ASP A 134 -16.33 -3.05 -0.92
C ASP A 134 -15.51 -4.30 -0.54
N LEU A 135 -14.18 -4.15 -0.34
CA LEU A 135 -13.32 -5.27 -0.04
C LEU A 135 -13.38 -5.64 1.44
N PRO A 136 -13.44 -6.93 1.78
CA PRO A 136 -13.41 -7.41 3.15
C PRO A 136 -12.02 -7.24 3.80
N LEU A 137 -12.00 -7.07 5.12
CA LEU A 137 -10.76 -7.05 5.92
C LEU A 137 -10.10 -8.43 5.93
N TYR A 138 -8.76 -8.45 5.81
CA TYR A 138 -7.94 -9.67 5.75
C TYR A 138 -7.68 -10.30 7.11
#